data_AF-A0A1V5J6L0-F1
#
_entry.id   AF-A0A1V5J6L0-F1
#
_cell.length_a   1.000
_cell.length_b   1.000
_cell.length_c   1.000
_cell.angle_alpha   90.00
_cell.angle_beta   90.00
_cell.angle_gamma   90.00
#
_symmetry.space_group_name_H-M   'P 1'
#
loop_
_entity.id
_entity.type
_entity.pdbx_description
1 polymer ?
#
loop_
_entity_poly.entity_id
_entity_poly.type
_entity_poly.pdbx_seq_one_letter_code
_entity_poly.pdbx_strand_id
1 'polypeptide(L)'
;MVLAVIFLAFIHPLVLQIFSRLNFLHVKVSAVIFSAYFLTDVLFSIISLTRFKQKISYLYEEYFNLSNIEVERIFGSLRRLSGAFPHLNKYINDKINGKIKSGAGTFLKSVQDKIIMEIEDRKPYEDEYYEIIKDIYEHDEFTRLKNYFHHRSSIYEHVKEVAYLSYRICKYLKLDYRSAARGALLHDYFFYDWRNHDEPHLHRRKFHGIEHPKIALANAKKTFVLNKIEEDIVRKHMWPLTPAPPLYKESFVVSFADKYLSSKEFVDEFKKRIDQRLSRRMRKNGGDDQ
;
A
#
# COMPACT_ATOMS: atom_id res chain seq x y z
N MET A 1 13.26 -4.98 34.21
CA MET A 1 14.14 -5.33 35.35
C MET A 1 15.02 -4.17 35.78
N VAL A 2 15.86 -3.60 34.91
CA VAL A 2 16.77 -2.48 35.27
C VAL A 2 16.03 -1.27 35.87
N LEU A 3 14.90 -0.83 35.28
CA LEU A 3 14.10 0.27 35.81
C LEU A 3 13.53 0.00 37.22
N ALA A 4 13.13 -1.25 37.48
CA ALA A 4 12.59 -1.66 38.77
C ALA A 4 13.67 -1.69 39.85
N VAL A 5 14.89 -2.13 39.49
CA VAL A 5 16.06 -2.08 40.38
C VAL A 5 16.44 -0.64 40.68
N ILE A 6 16.47 0.24 39.67
CA ILE A 6 16.74 1.67 39.87
C ILE A 6 15.69 2.31 40.79
N PHE A 7 14.42 1.99 40.58
CA PHE A 7 13.34 2.48 41.42
C PHE A 7 13.48 2.01 42.87
N LEU A 8 13.70 0.72 43.10
CA LEU A 8 13.78 0.16 44.45
C LEU A 8 15.05 0.56 45.19
N ALA A 9 16.19 0.63 44.52
CA ALA A 9 17.48 0.89 45.15
C ALA A 9 17.78 2.38 45.37
N PHE A 10 17.27 3.26 44.50
CA PHE A 10 17.64 4.68 44.52
C PHE A 10 16.46 5.61 44.70
N ILE A 11 15.36 5.39 43.98
CA ILE A 11 14.22 6.33 43.99
C ILE A 11 13.39 6.13 45.27
N HIS A 12 12.99 4.90 45.57
CA HIS A 12 12.13 4.55 46.68
C HIS A 12 12.71 4.96 48.05
N PRO A 13 13.98 4.64 48.42
CA PRO A 13 14.54 5.06 49.70
C PRO A 13 14.72 6.57 49.83
N LEU A 14 15.05 7.26 48.73
CA LEU A 14 15.23 8.71 48.70
C LEU A 14 13.88 9.44 48.84
N VAL A 15 12.84 8.94 48.17
CA VAL A 15 11.46 9.39 48.34
C VAL A 15 10.99 9.13 49.78
N LEU A 16 11.23 7.95 50.35
CA LEU A 16 10.87 7.63 51.73
C LEU A 16 11.55 8.56 52.75
N GLN A 17 12.83 8.89 52.57
CA GLN A 17 13.54 9.85 53.43
C GLN A 17 12.98 11.27 53.33
N ILE A 18 12.51 11.69 52.16
CA ILE A 18 11.86 12.99 51.98
C ILE A 18 10.48 12.97 52.67
N PHE A 19 9.71 11.90 52.49
CA PHE A 19 8.38 11.75 53.09
C PHE A 19 8.41 11.63 54.62
N SER A 20 9.44 11.00 55.20
CA SER A 20 9.59 10.88 56.65
C SER A 20 9.87 12.22 57.36
N ARG A 21 10.28 13.24 56.62
CA ARG A 21 10.52 14.61 57.12
C ARG A 21 9.32 15.55 56.96
N LEU A 22 8.26 15.10 56.28
CA LEU A 22 7.07 15.92 56.03
C LEU A 22 6.05 15.82 57.16
N ASN A 23 5.38 16.93 57.47
CA ASN A 23 4.25 16.93 58.40
C ASN A 23 3.11 16.07 57.85
N PHE A 24 2.44 15.32 58.72
CA PHE A 24 1.30 14.44 58.41
C PHE A 24 0.21 15.14 57.57
N LEU A 25 -0.04 16.43 57.81
CA LEU A 25 -0.98 17.22 57.03
C LEU A 25 -0.56 17.34 55.55
N HIS A 26 0.73 17.61 55.28
CA HIS A 26 1.24 17.74 53.91
C HIS A 26 1.20 16.40 53.15
N VAL A 27 1.47 15.28 53.84
CA VAL A 27 1.38 13.94 53.25
C VAL A 27 -0.06 13.62 52.86
N LYS A 28 -1.04 13.90 53.74
CA LYS A 28 -2.46 13.71 53.43
C LYS A 28 -2.93 14.57 52.25
N VAL A 29 -2.60 15.86 52.26
CA VAL A 29 -2.96 16.78 51.16
C VAL A 29 -2.35 16.32 49.84
N SER A 30 -1.06 15.95 49.84
CA SER A 30 -0.39 15.45 48.64
C SER A 30 -1.01 14.16 48.13
N ALA A 31 -1.37 13.22 49.02
CA ALA A 31 -2.04 11.99 48.65
C ALA A 31 -3.40 12.27 47.98
N VAL A 32 -4.21 13.18 48.52
CA VAL A 32 -5.49 13.58 47.92
C VAL A 32 -5.28 14.20 46.53
N ILE A 33 -4.28 15.09 46.38
CA ILE A 33 -3.95 15.71 45.09
C ILE A 33 -3.52 14.67 44.06
N PHE A 34 -2.61 13.75 44.43
CA PHE A 34 -2.16 12.68 43.53
C PHE A 34 -3.27 11.70 43.18
N SER A 35 -4.14 11.35 44.13
CA SER A 35 -5.31 10.51 43.86
C SER A 35 -6.28 11.20 42.90
N ALA A 36 -6.55 12.49 43.08
CA ALA A 36 -7.37 13.27 42.15
C ALA A 36 -6.73 13.35 40.76
N TYR A 37 -5.43 13.66 40.68
CA TYR A 37 -4.67 13.67 39.43
C TYR A 37 -4.74 12.31 38.72
N PHE A 38 -4.44 11.22 39.42
CA PHE A 38 -4.48 9.87 38.85
C PHE A 38 -5.87 9.51 38.36
N LEU A 39 -6.92 9.85 39.12
CA LEU A 39 -8.30 9.64 38.69
C LEU A 39 -8.61 10.41 37.41
N THR A 40 -8.21 11.68 37.32
CA THR A 40 -8.41 12.48 36.10
C THR A 40 -7.65 11.89 34.91
N ASP A 41 -6.40 11.48 35.09
CA ASP A 41 -5.57 10.88 34.05
C ASP A 41 -6.16 9.55 33.55
N VAL A 42 -6.65 8.70 34.46
CA VAL A 42 -7.35 7.46 34.12
C VAL A 42 -8.62 7.76 33.32
N LEU A 43 -9.43 8.73 33.74
CA LEU A 43 -10.64 9.13 33.01
C LEU A 43 -10.32 9.64 31.61
N PHE A 44 -9.35 10.55 31.47
CA PHE A 44 -8.91 11.04 30.16
C PHE A 44 -8.35 9.92 29.27
N SER A 45 -7.62 8.99 29.86
CA SER A 45 -7.08 7.82 29.15
C SER A 45 -8.19 6.90 28.62
N ILE A 46 -9.22 6.62 29.43
CA ILE A 46 -10.38 5.83 29.02
C ILE A 46 -11.16 6.53 27.89
N ILE A 47 -11.40 7.84 28.02
CA ILE A 47 -12.08 8.64 26.99
C ILE A 47 -11.27 8.63 25.69
N SER A 48 -9.96 8.83 25.78
CA SER A 48 -9.05 8.81 24.63
C SER A 48 -9.08 7.46 23.91
N LEU A 49 -9.01 6.35 24.66
CA LEU A 49 -9.07 5.00 24.09
C LEU A 49 -10.42 4.70 23.45
N THR A 50 -11.51 5.16 24.07
CA THR A 50 -12.87 4.99 23.52
C THR A 50 -13.04 5.75 22.21
N ARG A 51 -12.59 7.01 22.16
CA ARG A 51 -12.59 7.82 20.92
C ARG A 51 -11.72 7.21 19.84
N PHE A 52 -10.56 6.67 20.21
CA PHE A 52 -9.67 5.95 19.30
C PHE A 52 -10.40 4.74 18.68
N LYS A 53 -11.02 3.89 19.49
CA LYS A 53 -11.80 2.74 19.03
C LYS A 53 -12.94 3.15 18.09
N GLN A 54 -13.67 4.22 18.41
CA GLN A 54 -14.75 4.73 17.57
C GLN A 54 -14.26 5.23 16.21
N LYS A 55 -13.18 6.02 16.16
CA LYS A 55 -12.59 6.52 14.91
C LYS A 55 -12.09 5.39 14.01
N ILE A 56 -11.45 4.39 14.62
CA ILE A 56 -11.05 3.14 13.96
C ILE A 56 -12.30 2.49 13.36
N SER A 57 -13.32 2.19 14.16
CA SER A 57 -14.54 1.53 13.67
C SER A 57 -15.19 2.31 12.52
N TYR A 58 -15.35 3.63 12.66
CA TYR A 58 -15.93 4.50 11.64
C TYR A 58 -15.16 4.48 10.33
N LEU A 59 -13.82 4.63 10.40
CA LEU A 59 -12.95 4.55 9.23
C LEU A 59 -13.14 3.25 8.44
N TYR A 60 -13.40 2.13 9.11
CA TYR A 60 -13.54 0.83 8.45
C TYR A 60 -14.93 0.51 7.94
N GLU A 61 -15.99 1.04 8.55
CA GLU A 61 -17.34 0.95 7.99
C GLU A 61 -17.42 1.80 6.71
N GLU A 62 -16.91 3.03 6.77
CA GLU A 62 -17.15 4.03 5.73
C GLU A 62 -15.98 4.22 4.77
N TYR A 63 -14.95 3.35 4.82
CA TYR A 63 -13.69 3.53 4.09
C TYR A 63 -13.87 3.88 2.60
N PHE A 64 -14.74 3.14 1.90
CA PHE A 64 -15.01 3.33 0.48
C PHE A 64 -16.00 4.46 0.20
N ASN A 65 -16.67 4.99 1.22
CA ASN A 65 -17.60 6.13 1.13
C ASN A 65 -16.89 7.47 1.45
N LEU A 66 -15.87 7.44 2.32
CA LEU A 66 -15.09 8.61 2.71
C LEU A 66 -14.24 9.16 1.55
N SER A 67 -14.00 10.46 1.56
CA SER A 67 -13.00 11.08 0.69
C SER A 67 -11.57 10.75 1.15
N ASN A 68 -10.61 10.80 0.23
CA ASN A 68 -9.19 10.59 0.53
C ASN A 68 -8.67 11.53 1.64
N ILE A 69 -9.15 12.78 1.69
CA ILE A 69 -8.78 13.77 2.70
C ILE A 69 -9.28 13.36 4.09
N GLU A 70 -10.51 12.83 4.17
CA GLU A 70 -11.07 12.35 5.44
C GLU A 70 -10.33 11.12 5.95
N VAL A 71 -10.02 10.18 5.06
CA VAL A 71 -9.21 9.00 5.37
C VAL A 71 -7.86 9.44 5.93
N GLU A 72 -7.15 10.34 5.26
CA GLU A 72 -5.85 10.84 5.72
C GLU A 72 -5.94 11.56 7.07
N ARG A 73 -6.96 12.39 7.27
CA ARG A 73 -7.20 13.10 8.54
C ARG A 73 -7.43 12.12 9.69
N ILE A 74 -8.22 11.06 9.46
CA ILE A 74 -8.49 10.05 10.48
C ILE A 74 -7.19 9.31 10.82
N PHE A 75 -6.45 8.79 9.84
CA PHE A 75 -5.17 8.10 10.06
C PHE A 75 -4.14 9.00 10.78
N GLY A 76 -4.02 10.27 10.37
CA GLY A 76 -3.16 11.24 11.02
C GLY A 76 -3.47 11.42 12.51
N SER A 77 -4.76 11.45 12.86
CA SER A 77 -5.20 11.55 14.26
C SER A 77 -4.88 10.30 15.11
N LEU A 78 -4.65 9.15 14.46
CA LEU A 78 -4.37 7.86 15.10
C LEU A 78 -2.87 7.59 15.27
N ARG A 79 -2.01 8.28 14.50
CA ARG A 79 -0.55 8.06 14.41
C ARG A 79 0.16 8.02 15.77
N ARG A 80 -0.24 8.88 16.70
CA ARG A 80 0.39 8.97 18.03
C ARG A 80 0.13 7.72 18.88
N LEU A 81 -1.11 7.23 18.87
CA LEU A 81 -1.52 6.06 19.64
C LEU A 81 -1.08 4.76 18.95
N SER A 82 -1.14 4.69 17.62
CA SER A 82 -0.65 3.52 16.87
C SER A 82 0.85 3.31 17.04
N GLY A 83 1.64 4.38 17.15
CA GLY A 83 3.07 4.31 17.46
C GLY A 83 3.38 3.90 18.91
N ALA A 84 2.57 4.36 19.87
CA ALA A 84 2.77 4.04 21.29
C ALA A 84 2.42 2.58 21.65
N PHE A 85 1.49 1.96 20.93
CA PHE A 85 0.98 0.61 21.22
C PHE A 85 1.11 -0.32 20.01
N PRO A 86 2.31 -0.81 19.67
CA PRO A 86 2.56 -1.56 18.43
C PRO A 86 1.78 -2.88 18.34
N HIS A 87 1.59 -3.59 19.45
CA HIS A 87 0.80 -4.84 19.47
C HIS A 87 -0.69 -4.60 19.22
N LEU A 88 -1.26 -3.56 19.84
CA LEU A 88 -2.63 -3.16 19.60
C LEU A 88 -2.82 -2.72 18.14
N ASN A 89 -1.87 -1.94 17.63
CA ASN A 89 -1.86 -1.52 16.24
C ASN A 89 -1.83 -2.72 15.27
N LYS A 90 -1.01 -3.74 15.56
CA LYS A 90 -0.96 -4.98 14.77
C LYS A 90 -2.32 -5.71 14.78
N TYR A 91 -2.90 -5.96 15.94
CA TYR A 91 -4.20 -6.62 16.06
C TYR A 91 -5.31 -5.87 15.32
N ILE A 92 -5.33 -4.54 15.48
CA ILE A 92 -6.25 -3.66 14.78
C ILE A 92 -6.03 -3.79 13.27
N ASN A 93 -4.80 -3.64 12.79
CA ASN A 93 -4.44 -3.79 11.36
C ASN A 93 -4.86 -5.12 10.76
N ASP A 94 -4.72 -6.23 11.48
CA ASP A 94 -5.11 -7.56 10.98
C ASP A 94 -6.64 -7.67 10.80
N LYS A 95 -7.41 -7.20 11.79
CA LYS A 95 -8.89 -7.13 11.69
C LYS A 95 -9.35 -6.20 10.58
N ILE A 96 -8.68 -5.07 10.45
CA ILE A 96 -8.93 -4.07 9.40
C ILE A 96 -8.70 -4.64 8.03
N ASN A 97 -7.55 -5.31 7.84
CA ASN A 97 -7.18 -5.84 6.54
C ASN A 97 -8.24 -6.83 6.05
N GLY A 98 -8.82 -7.63 6.96
CA GLY A 98 -9.96 -8.50 6.66
C GLY A 98 -11.20 -7.72 6.14
N LYS A 99 -11.58 -6.64 6.81
CA LYS A 99 -12.78 -5.84 6.44
C LYS A 99 -12.56 -4.98 5.20
N ILE A 100 -11.38 -4.37 5.07
CA ILE A 100 -10.96 -3.68 3.85
C ILE A 100 -10.96 -4.67 2.69
N LYS A 101 -10.47 -5.90 2.88
CA LYS A 101 -10.49 -6.92 1.82
C LYS A 101 -11.91 -7.28 1.37
N SER A 102 -12.87 -7.40 2.29
CA SER A 102 -14.27 -7.63 1.92
C SER A 102 -14.88 -6.42 1.19
N GLY A 103 -14.65 -5.19 1.68
CA GLY A 103 -15.16 -3.97 1.03
C GLY A 103 -14.51 -3.71 -0.34
N ALA A 104 -13.20 -3.98 -0.45
CA ALA A 104 -12.46 -3.93 -1.70
C ALA A 104 -13.05 -4.92 -2.70
N GLY A 105 -13.48 -6.11 -2.29
CA GLY A 105 -14.15 -7.06 -3.19
C GLY A 105 -15.39 -6.44 -3.87
N THR A 106 -16.26 -5.79 -3.10
CA THR A 106 -17.46 -5.12 -3.64
C THR A 106 -17.10 -3.94 -4.54
N PHE A 107 -16.15 -3.09 -4.10
CA PHE A 107 -15.66 -1.97 -4.90
C PHE A 107 -15.04 -2.46 -6.22
N LEU A 108 -14.14 -3.45 -6.16
CA LEU A 108 -13.47 -4.01 -7.32
C LEU A 108 -14.44 -4.73 -8.25
N LYS A 109 -15.50 -5.37 -7.76
CA LYS A 109 -16.57 -5.89 -8.62
C LYS A 109 -17.23 -4.78 -9.42
N SER A 110 -17.55 -3.64 -8.79
CA SER A 110 -18.09 -2.48 -9.50
C SER A 110 -17.12 -1.87 -10.54
N VAL A 111 -15.81 -2.05 -10.33
CA VAL A 111 -14.77 -1.66 -11.28
C VAL A 111 -14.62 -2.69 -12.40
N GLN A 112 -14.63 -3.98 -12.08
CA GLN A 112 -14.45 -5.09 -13.03
C GLN A 112 -15.48 -5.07 -14.16
N ASP A 113 -16.76 -4.87 -13.82
CA ASP A 113 -17.84 -4.78 -14.82
C ASP A 113 -17.59 -3.65 -15.83
N LYS A 114 -16.82 -2.62 -15.44
CA LYS A 114 -16.49 -1.47 -16.29
C LYS A 114 -15.19 -1.62 -17.05
N ILE A 115 -14.20 -2.34 -16.50
CA ILE A 115 -12.99 -2.70 -17.24
C ILE A 115 -13.34 -3.49 -18.50
N ILE A 116 -14.32 -4.40 -18.41
CA ILE A 116 -14.79 -5.16 -19.57
C ILE A 116 -15.29 -4.22 -20.68
N MET A 117 -16.10 -3.22 -20.34
CA MET A 117 -16.59 -2.24 -21.31
C MET A 117 -15.47 -1.35 -21.88
N GLU A 118 -14.52 -0.92 -21.05
CA GLU A 118 -13.44 -0.01 -21.47
C GLU A 118 -12.40 -0.70 -22.38
N ILE A 119 -12.15 -1.99 -22.16
CA ILE A 119 -11.24 -2.80 -22.98
C ILE A 119 -11.83 -3.07 -24.37
N GLU A 120 -13.15 -3.22 -24.46
CA GLU A 120 -13.86 -3.42 -25.72
C GLU A 120 -13.88 -2.15 -26.58
N ASP A 121 -13.87 -0.96 -25.96
CA ASP A 121 -14.04 0.32 -26.63
C ASP A 121 -12.73 0.97 -27.14
N ARG A 122 -11.55 0.34 -26.97
CA ARG A 122 -10.19 0.85 -27.32
C ARG A 122 -10.15 2.23 -27.99
N LYS A 123 -10.38 3.29 -27.21
CA LYS A 123 -10.33 4.66 -27.73
C LYS A 123 -8.87 5.10 -27.84
N PRO A 124 -8.53 5.91 -28.87
CA PRO A 124 -7.22 6.56 -28.94
C PRO A 124 -6.94 7.30 -27.64
N TYR A 125 -5.66 7.33 -27.27
CA TYR A 125 -5.19 8.02 -26.08
C TYR A 125 -5.65 9.49 -26.09
N GLU A 126 -6.11 9.97 -24.93
CA GLU A 126 -6.55 11.35 -24.76
C GLU A 126 -5.33 12.27 -24.62
N ASP A 127 -5.31 13.44 -25.28
CA ASP A 127 -4.21 14.41 -25.15
C ASP A 127 -3.97 14.80 -23.69
N GLU A 128 -5.04 14.93 -22.91
CA GLU A 128 -4.98 15.17 -21.46
C GLU A 128 -4.16 14.11 -20.72
N TYR A 129 -4.30 12.83 -21.10
CA TYR A 129 -3.54 11.76 -20.46
C TYR A 129 -2.05 11.95 -20.67
N TYR A 130 -1.61 12.25 -21.90
CA TYR A 130 -0.19 12.46 -22.18
C TYR A 130 0.37 13.71 -21.50
N GLU A 131 -0.40 14.80 -21.44
CA GLU A 131 0.02 16.00 -20.71
C GLU A 131 0.21 15.74 -19.21
N ILE A 132 -0.62 14.90 -18.59
CA ILE A 132 -0.51 14.53 -17.17
C ILE A 132 0.78 13.77 -16.85
N ILE A 133 1.21 12.91 -17.76
CA ILE A 133 2.33 12.00 -17.55
C ILE A 133 3.63 12.46 -18.21
N LYS A 134 3.60 13.58 -18.93
CA LYS A 134 4.65 14.02 -19.85
C LYS A 134 6.04 14.03 -19.24
N ASP A 135 6.16 14.60 -18.04
CA ASP A 135 7.41 14.69 -17.27
C ASP A 135 8.02 13.32 -16.92
N ILE A 136 7.19 12.29 -16.76
CA ILE A 136 7.63 10.91 -16.50
C ILE A 136 7.88 10.19 -17.83
N TYR A 137 6.94 10.29 -18.76
CA TYR A 137 6.91 9.54 -20.01
C TYR A 137 8.06 9.91 -20.95
N GLU A 138 8.41 11.20 -21.02
CA GLU A 138 9.50 11.70 -21.85
C GLU A 138 10.88 11.61 -21.18
N HIS A 139 10.95 11.16 -19.92
CA HIS A 139 12.20 11.06 -19.19
C HIS A 139 13.04 9.86 -19.67
N ASP A 140 14.32 10.10 -19.96
CA ASP A 140 15.25 9.06 -20.46
C ASP A 140 15.32 7.85 -19.53
N GLU A 141 15.36 8.10 -18.21
CA GLU A 141 15.42 7.02 -17.23
C GLU A 141 14.15 6.15 -17.24
N PHE A 142 12.98 6.72 -17.52
CA PHE A 142 11.75 5.95 -17.70
C PHE A 142 11.79 5.10 -18.96
N THR A 143 12.35 5.62 -20.05
CA THR A 143 12.52 4.86 -21.31
C THR A 143 13.43 3.64 -21.14
N ARG A 144 14.37 3.64 -20.17
CA ARG A 144 15.22 2.47 -19.87
C ARG A 144 14.44 1.23 -19.43
N LEU A 145 13.20 1.39 -18.95
CA LEU A 145 12.32 0.26 -18.61
C LEU A 145 12.03 -0.66 -19.80
N LYS A 146 12.25 -0.21 -21.04
CA LYS A 146 12.16 -1.04 -22.25
C LYS A 146 13.13 -2.24 -22.23
N ASN A 147 14.22 -2.14 -21.46
CA ASN A 147 15.26 -3.15 -21.37
C ASN A 147 15.03 -4.19 -20.26
N TYR A 148 13.99 -4.02 -19.45
CA TYR A 148 13.66 -4.91 -18.32
C TYR A 148 12.28 -5.50 -18.54
N PHE A 149 12.05 -6.75 -18.12
CA PHE A 149 10.87 -7.50 -18.51
C PHE A 149 10.02 -7.92 -17.31
N HIS A 150 8.70 -7.69 -17.41
CA HIS A 150 7.71 -8.15 -16.42
C HIS A 150 7.31 -9.60 -16.74
N HIS A 151 6.68 -9.83 -17.90
CA HIS A 151 6.47 -11.16 -18.52
C HIS A 151 7.30 -11.31 -19.80
N ARG A 152 6.69 -11.26 -20.98
CA ARG A 152 7.42 -11.12 -22.26
C ARG A 152 7.36 -9.68 -22.80
N SER A 153 6.51 -8.84 -22.21
CA SER A 153 6.50 -7.40 -22.38
C SER A 153 7.60 -6.77 -21.52
N SER A 154 8.15 -5.67 -22.03
CA SER A 154 9.00 -4.82 -21.20
C SER A 154 8.15 -4.20 -20.09
N ILE A 155 8.78 -3.87 -18.96
CA ILE A 155 8.12 -3.13 -17.88
C ILE A 155 7.51 -1.85 -18.43
N TYR A 156 8.20 -1.18 -19.36
CA TYR A 156 7.71 0.04 -20.02
C TYR A 156 6.32 -0.12 -20.66
N GLU A 157 6.09 -1.21 -21.40
CA GLU A 157 4.77 -1.42 -22.03
C GLU A 157 3.71 -1.80 -20.98
N HIS A 158 4.05 -2.67 -20.02
CA HIS A 158 3.14 -3.04 -18.94
C HIS A 158 2.63 -1.81 -18.16
N VAL A 159 3.55 -0.99 -17.65
CA VAL A 159 3.17 0.17 -16.83
C VAL A 159 2.37 1.20 -17.60
N LYS A 160 2.59 1.34 -18.92
CA LYS A 160 1.78 2.22 -19.79
C LYS A 160 0.33 1.74 -19.90
N GLU A 161 0.12 0.44 -20.11
CA GLU A 161 -1.22 -0.13 -20.18
C GLU A 161 -1.95 0.01 -18.83
N VAL A 162 -1.25 -0.30 -17.73
CA VAL A 162 -1.78 -0.14 -16.37
C VAL A 162 -2.13 1.32 -16.07
N ALA A 163 -1.27 2.26 -16.45
CA ALA A 163 -1.49 3.68 -16.23
C ALA A 163 -2.68 4.23 -17.00
N TYR A 164 -2.80 3.88 -18.29
CA TYR A 164 -3.92 4.34 -19.10
C TYR A 164 -5.27 3.76 -18.61
N LEU A 165 -5.31 2.47 -18.31
CA LEU A 165 -6.51 1.84 -17.77
C LEU A 165 -6.90 2.45 -16.41
N SER A 166 -5.92 2.67 -15.53
CA SER A 166 -6.16 3.30 -14.22
C SER A 166 -6.65 4.74 -14.34
N TYR A 167 -6.07 5.53 -15.25
CA TYR A 167 -6.53 6.88 -15.58
C TYR A 167 -8.02 6.89 -15.95
N ARG A 168 -8.42 6.03 -16.89
CA ARG A 168 -9.81 5.94 -17.36
C ARG A 168 -10.78 5.56 -16.25
N ILE A 169 -10.43 4.53 -15.47
CA ILE A 169 -11.24 4.07 -14.34
C ILE A 169 -11.39 5.19 -13.30
N CYS A 170 -10.28 5.80 -12.87
CA CYS A 170 -10.31 6.86 -11.86
C CYS A 170 -11.07 8.09 -12.36
N LYS A 171 -10.93 8.47 -13.64
CA LYS A 171 -11.65 9.61 -14.23
C LYS A 171 -13.16 9.37 -14.21
N TYR A 172 -13.58 8.16 -14.58
CA TYR A 172 -14.98 7.75 -14.50
C TYR A 172 -15.51 7.76 -13.05
N LEU A 173 -14.72 7.25 -12.10
CA LEU A 173 -15.09 7.21 -10.68
C LEU A 173 -15.00 8.57 -9.98
N LYS A 174 -14.62 9.64 -10.71
CA LYS A 174 -14.37 10.98 -10.16
C LYS A 174 -13.33 10.98 -9.03
N LEU A 175 -12.36 10.08 -9.14
CA LEU A 175 -11.17 10.00 -8.30
C LEU A 175 -10.05 10.87 -8.89
N ASP A 176 -8.93 10.99 -8.18
CA ASP A 176 -7.74 11.69 -8.67
C ASP A 176 -7.03 10.88 -9.76
N TYR A 177 -7.56 10.97 -10.99
CA TYR A 177 -7.06 10.29 -12.17
C TYR A 177 -5.65 10.76 -12.58
N ARG A 178 -5.24 11.97 -12.16
CA ARG A 178 -3.90 12.50 -12.43
C ARG A 178 -2.86 11.74 -11.61
N SER A 179 -3.08 11.67 -10.29
CA SER A 179 -2.23 10.89 -9.39
C SER A 179 -2.26 9.40 -9.73
N ALA A 180 -3.41 8.86 -10.13
CA ALA A 180 -3.54 7.46 -10.55
C ALA A 180 -2.67 7.14 -11.77
N ALA A 181 -2.72 7.97 -12.82
CA ALA A 181 -1.92 7.79 -14.03
C ALA A 181 -0.42 7.82 -13.73
N ARG A 182 0.03 8.86 -13.00
CA ARG A 182 1.44 9.07 -12.67
C ARG A 182 1.99 7.96 -11.76
N GLY A 183 1.27 7.64 -10.68
CA GLY A 183 1.65 6.57 -9.76
C GLY A 183 1.68 5.21 -10.44
N ALA A 184 0.73 4.94 -11.35
CA ALA A 184 0.70 3.70 -12.12
C ALA A 184 1.87 3.57 -13.11
N LEU A 185 2.37 4.64 -13.74
CA LEU A 185 3.59 4.53 -14.56
C LEU A 185 4.81 4.11 -13.73
N LEU A 186 4.82 4.45 -12.45
CA LEU A 186 5.97 4.27 -11.57
C LEU A 186 5.86 3.03 -10.66
N HIS A 187 4.77 2.26 -10.71
CA HIS A 187 4.55 1.17 -9.75
C HIS A 187 5.63 0.09 -9.79
N ASP A 188 6.11 -0.22 -11.00
CA ASP A 188 7.20 -1.15 -11.30
C ASP A 188 8.50 -0.43 -11.71
N TYR A 189 8.78 0.76 -11.17
CA TYR A 189 9.96 1.57 -11.53
C TYR A 189 11.30 0.99 -11.02
N PHE A 190 11.70 -0.18 -11.51
CA PHE A 190 12.93 -0.87 -11.17
C PHE A 190 13.69 -1.34 -12.41
N PHE A 191 15.01 -1.52 -12.25
CA PHE A 191 15.95 -1.67 -13.35
C PHE A 191 16.83 -2.93 -13.19
N TYR A 192 16.20 -4.08 -12.93
CA TYR A 192 16.88 -5.36 -12.81
C TYR A 192 16.01 -6.50 -13.34
N ASP A 193 16.61 -7.61 -13.77
CA ASP A 193 15.87 -8.80 -14.18
C ASP A 193 15.57 -9.67 -12.96
N TRP A 194 14.32 -9.67 -12.50
CA TRP A 194 13.89 -10.44 -11.34
C TRP A 194 13.79 -11.94 -11.59
N ARG A 195 13.83 -12.39 -12.86
CA ARG A 195 13.85 -13.80 -13.24
C ARG A 195 15.24 -14.35 -13.42
N ASN A 196 16.23 -13.47 -13.58
CA ASN A 196 17.61 -13.88 -13.66
C ASN A 196 18.14 -14.19 -12.24
N HIS A 197 18.19 -15.49 -11.93
CA HIS A 197 18.63 -15.96 -10.61
C HIS A 197 20.15 -15.87 -10.41
N ASP A 198 20.89 -15.48 -11.45
CA ASP A 198 22.35 -15.35 -11.45
C ASP A 198 22.83 -13.90 -11.26
N GLU A 199 21.93 -12.92 -11.10
CA GLU A 199 22.34 -11.54 -10.81
C GLU A 199 22.95 -11.41 -9.40
N PRO A 200 24.22 -11.00 -9.26
CA PRO A 200 24.95 -10.99 -7.99
C PRO A 200 24.39 -9.99 -6.96
N HIS A 201 23.57 -9.03 -7.40
CA HIS A 201 22.95 -8.01 -6.55
C HIS A 201 21.52 -8.35 -6.13
N LEU A 202 20.92 -9.42 -6.68
CA LEU A 202 19.64 -9.91 -6.20
C LEU A 202 19.89 -10.86 -5.03
N HIS A 203 19.44 -10.47 -3.84
CA HIS A 203 19.45 -11.37 -2.68
C HIS A 203 18.80 -12.70 -3.07
N ARG A 204 19.56 -13.80 -2.96
CA ARG A 204 19.15 -15.19 -3.24
C ARG A 204 17.86 -15.66 -2.52
N ARG A 205 17.26 -14.83 -1.66
CA ARG A 205 16.04 -15.08 -0.88
C ARG A 205 14.82 -14.34 -1.46
N LYS A 206 14.41 -14.76 -2.67
CA LYS A 206 13.02 -14.98 -3.14
C LYS A 206 11.84 -14.20 -2.50
N PHE A 207 11.85 -12.87 -2.45
CA PHE A 207 10.62 -12.09 -2.19
C PHE A 207 10.50 -10.85 -3.07
N HIS A 208 10.76 -10.98 -4.38
CA HIS A 208 10.62 -9.87 -5.34
C HIS A 208 9.27 -9.14 -5.18
N GLY A 209 8.15 -9.88 -5.10
CA GLY A 209 6.82 -9.30 -4.93
C GLY A 209 6.58 -8.51 -3.62
N ILE A 210 7.48 -8.61 -2.63
CA ILE A 210 7.42 -7.85 -1.37
C ILE A 210 8.42 -6.67 -1.40
N GLU A 211 9.55 -6.84 -2.07
CA GLU A 211 10.63 -5.85 -2.07
C GLU A 211 10.56 -4.85 -3.23
N HIS A 212 10.09 -5.25 -4.41
CA HIS A 212 10.06 -4.32 -5.55
C HIS A 212 9.20 -3.07 -5.31
N PRO A 213 8.06 -3.08 -4.58
CA PRO A 213 7.33 -1.84 -4.32
C PRO A 213 8.16 -0.83 -3.52
N LYS A 214 9.09 -1.34 -2.70
CA LYS A 214 10.03 -0.49 -1.94
C LYS A 214 11.13 0.07 -2.83
N ILE A 215 11.68 -0.78 -3.71
CA ILE A 215 12.74 -0.40 -4.65
C ILE A 215 12.20 0.60 -5.67
N ALA A 216 11.03 0.31 -6.27
CA ALA A 216 10.34 1.17 -7.20
C ALA A 216 10.09 2.55 -6.60
N LEU A 217 9.55 2.62 -5.38
CA LEU A 217 9.35 3.92 -4.73
C LEU A 217 10.66 4.65 -4.46
N ALA A 218 11.70 3.94 -4.02
CA ALA A 218 13.00 4.55 -3.75
C ALA A 218 13.66 5.10 -5.03
N ASN A 219 13.51 4.42 -6.16
CA ASN A 219 13.98 4.90 -7.46
C ASN A 219 13.16 6.08 -7.93
N ALA A 220 11.83 5.97 -7.89
CA ALA A 220 10.92 7.02 -8.33
C ALA A 220 11.16 8.33 -7.58
N LYS A 221 11.39 8.28 -6.26
CA LYS A 221 11.70 9.46 -5.43
C LYS A 221 13.07 10.09 -5.69
N LYS A 222 14.00 9.37 -6.32
CA LYS A 222 15.30 9.96 -6.72
C LYS A 222 15.16 10.80 -7.99
N THR A 223 14.24 10.41 -8.87
CA THR A 223 14.11 10.98 -10.22
C THR A 223 12.95 11.99 -10.30
N PHE A 224 11.86 11.73 -9.61
CA PHE A 224 10.61 12.50 -9.72
C PHE A 224 10.12 12.99 -8.37
N VAL A 225 9.32 14.07 -8.39
CA VAL A 225 8.57 14.54 -7.23
C VAL A 225 7.23 13.82 -7.19
N LEU A 226 6.99 13.05 -6.14
CA LEU A 226 5.77 12.29 -5.95
C LEU A 226 4.88 12.91 -4.88
N ASN A 227 3.56 12.86 -5.11
CA ASN A 227 2.57 13.17 -4.08
C ASN A 227 2.20 11.93 -3.25
N LYS A 228 1.42 12.11 -2.17
CA LYS A 228 1.09 11.00 -1.26
C LYS A 228 0.31 9.86 -1.90
N ILE A 229 -0.56 10.15 -2.87
CA ILE A 229 -1.34 9.15 -3.60
C ILE A 229 -0.41 8.34 -4.50
N GLU A 230 0.45 9.01 -5.27
CA GLU A 230 1.46 8.36 -6.11
C GLU A 230 2.41 7.47 -5.30
N GLU A 231 2.90 7.97 -4.16
CA GLU A 231 3.75 7.18 -3.26
C GLU A 231 3.04 5.93 -2.73
N ASP A 232 1.76 6.04 -2.35
CA ASP A 232 0.96 4.94 -1.84
C ASP A 232 0.67 3.90 -2.93
N ILE A 233 0.36 4.34 -4.15
CA ILE A 233 0.21 3.49 -5.34
C ILE A 233 1.47 2.64 -5.51
N VAL A 234 2.64 3.28 -5.68
CA VAL A 234 3.90 2.58 -5.94
C VAL A 234 4.23 1.64 -4.78
N ARG A 235 4.03 2.07 -3.53
CA ARG A 235 4.39 1.27 -2.35
C ARG A 235 3.48 0.05 -2.14
N LYS A 236 2.21 0.11 -2.54
CA LYS A 236 1.18 -0.84 -2.09
C LYS A 236 0.38 -1.52 -3.20
N HIS A 237 0.72 -1.30 -4.48
CA HIS A 237 0.05 -1.96 -5.60
C HIS A 237 0.08 -3.50 -5.50
N MET A 238 1.07 -4.08 -4.82
CA MET A 238 1.14 -5.54 -4.58
C MET A 238 0.19 -6.08 -3.52
N TRP A 239 -0.56 -5.24 -2.80
CA TRP A 239 -1.59 -5.75 -1.88
C TRP A 239 -2.60 -6.65 -2.63
N PRO A 240 -3.03 -7.80 -2.08
CA PRO A 240 -2.85 -8.27 -0.70
C PRO A 240 -1.57 -9.10 -0.43
N LEU A 241 -0.65 -9.20 -1.39
CA LEU A 241 0.65 -9.87 -1.17
C LEU A 241 1.48 -9.10 -0.13
N THR A 242 1.49 -7.77 -0.22
CA THR A 242 2.06 -6.91 0.83
C THR A 242 1.06 -6.72 1.97
N PRO A 243 1.49 -6.74 3.24
CA PRO A 243 0.57 -6.78 4.39
C PRO A 243 -0.18 -5.47 4.64
N ALA A 244 0.33 -4.33 4.17
CA ALA A 244 -0.29 -3.04 4.37
C ALA A 244 -1.31 -2.74 3.24
N PRO A 245 -2.59 -2.50 3.55
CA PRO A 245 -3.57 -2.14 2.53
C PRO A 245 -3.32 -0.73 1.96
N PRO A 246 -3.70 -0.50 0.69
CA PRO A 246 -3.67 0.83 0.09
C PRO A 246 -4.49 1.84 0.89
N LEU A 247 -3.99 3.08 0.98
CA LEU A 247 -4.64 4.16 1.74
C LEU A 247 -5.64 4.95 0.88
N TYR A 248 -5.40 5.01 -0.41
CA TYR A 248 -6.21 5.78 -1.36
C TYR A 248 -6.96 4.85 -2.30
N LYS A 249 -8.16 5.26 -2.75
CA LYS A 249 -8.99 4.44 -3.65
C LYS A 249 -8.30 4.22 -4.99
N GLU A 250 -7.57 5.23 -5.47
CA GLU A 250 -6.72 5.20 -6.66
C GLU A 250 -5.71 4.05 -6.56
N SER A 251 -5.09 3.86 -5.39
CA SER A 251 -4.16 2.76 -5.16
C SER A 251 -4.83 1.38 -5.29
N PHE A 252 -6.09 1.22 -4.89
CA PHE A 252 -6.85 -0.03 -5.13
C PHE A 252 -7.13 -0.23 -6.62
N VAL A 253 -7.48 0.84 -7.34
CA VAL A 253 -7.72 0.79 -8.79
C VAL A 253 -6.45 0.34 -9.51
N VAL A 254 -5.31 0.98 -9.24
CA VAL A 254 -4.03 0.62 -9.88
C VAL A 254 -3.62 -0.80 -9.52
N SER A 255 -3.73 -1.18 -8.24
CA SER A 255 -3.44 -2.54 -7.76
C SER A 255 -4.26 -3.62 -8.48
N PHE A 256 -5.51 -3.30 -8.83
CA PHE A 256 -6.39 -4.21 -9.57
C PHE A 256 -6.09 -4.23 -11.07
N ALA A 257 -5.90 -3.05 -11.68
CA ALA A 257 -5.56 -2.92 -13.09
C ALA A 257 -4.26 -3.67 -13.43
N ASP A 258 -3.24 -3.54 -12.60
CA ASP A 258 -1.98 -4.29 -12.68
C ASP A 258 -2.20 -5.81 -12.69
N LYS A 259 -2.93 -6.33 -11.70
CA LYS A 259 -3.23 -7.77 -11.62
C LYS A 259 -4.07 -8.26 -12.79
N TYR A 260 -5.03 -7.47 -13.24
CA TYR A 260 -5.89 -7.81 -14.37
C TYR A 260 -5.08 -7.93 -15.66
N LEU A 261 -4.25 -6.93 -15.97
CA LEU A 261 -3.43 -6.92 -17.19
C LEU A 261 -2.34 -8.00 -17.14
N SER A 262 -1.64 -8.14 -16.01
CA SER A 262 -0.66 -9.22 -15.81
C SER A 262 -1.28 -10.62 -15.99
N SER A 263 -2.51 -10.83 -15.50
CA SER A 263 -3.23 -12.10 -15.69
C SER A 263 -3.60 -12.34 -17.15
N LYS A 264 -4.03 -11.29 -17.86
CA LYS A 264 -4.36 -11.36 -19.28
C LYS A 264 -3.15 -11.67 -20.14
N GLU A 265 -2.04 -10.97 -19.92
CA GLU A 265 -0.76 -11.25 -20.58
C GLU A 265 -0.36 -12.72 -20.42
N PHE A 266 -0.47 -13.25 -19.20
CA PHE A 266 -0.18 -14.64 -18.89
C PHE A 266 -1.10 -15.62 -19.63
N VAL A 267 -2.41 -15.36 -19.67
CA VAL A 267 -3.39 -16.22 -20.37
C VAL A 267 -3.17 -16.21 -21.87
N ASP A 268 -2.96 -15.03 -22.47
CA ASP A 268 -2.69 -14.88 -23.89
C ASP A 268 -1.39 -15.58 -24.29
N GLU A 269 -0.38 -15.53 -23.43
CA GLU A 269 0.86 -16.31 -23.59
C GLU A 269 0.60 -17.82 -23.55
N PHE A 270 -0.17 -18.29 -22.57
CA PHE A 270 -0.47 -19.71 -22.42
C PHE A 270 -1.20 -20.27 -23.65
N LYS A 271 -2.17 -19.53 -24.18
CA LYS A 271 -2.87 -19.86 -25.44
C LYS A 271 -1.90 -19.97 -26.62
N LYS A 272 -1.06 -18.95 -26.84
CA LYS A 272 -0.04 -18.96 -27.91
C LYS A 272 0.90 -20.17 -27.81
N ARG A 273 1.32 -20.54 -26.60
CA ARG A 273 2.18 -21.72 -26.37
C ARG A 273 1.46 -23.04 -26.70
N ILE A 274 0.17 -23.14 -26.40
CA ILE A 274 -0.64 -24.31 -26.77
C ILE A 274 -0.78 -24.40 -28.29
N ASP A 275 -1.14 -23.29 -28.95
CA ASP A 275 -1.32 -23.25 -30.41
C ASP A 275 -0.03 -23.65 -31.13
N GLN A 276 1.12 -23.11 -30.71
CA GLN A 276 2.43 -23.48 -31.25
C GLN A 276 2.75 -24.97 -31.07
N ARG A 277 2.38 -25.58 -29.93
CA ARG A 277 2.57 -27.02 -29.69
C ARG A 277 1.65 -27.86 -30.57
N LEU A 278 0.39 -27.44 -30.75
CA LEU A 278 -0.58 -28.11 -31.62
C LEU A 278 -0.13 -28.05 -33.08
N SER A 279 0.25 -26.88 -33.59
CA SER A 279 0.76 -26.72 -34.96
C SER A 279 2.03 -27.54 -35.20
N ARG A 280 2.93 -27.65 -34.23
CA ARG A 280 4.14 -28.51 -34.31
C ARG A 280 3.79 -30.00 -34.35
N ARG A 281 2.79 -30.45 -33.58
CA ARG A 281 2.31 -31.85 -33.62
C ARG A 281 1.63 -32.17 -34.95
N MET A 282 0.81 -31.27 -35.49
CA MET A 282 0.18 -31.47 -36.80
C MET A 282 1.22 -31.54 -37.94
N ARG A 283 2.24 -30.68 -37.93
CA ARG A 283 3.36 -30.77 -38.90
C ARG A 283 4.18 -32.06 -38.77
N LYS A 284 4.28 -32.63 -37.57
CA LYS A 284 5.01 -33.89 -37.35
C LYS A 284 4.21 -35.10 -37.81
N ASN A 285 2.89 -35.11 -37.61
CA ASN A 285 2.02 -36.21 -38.02
C ASN A 285 1.63 -36.18 -39.51
N GLY A 286 1.73 -35.01 -40.18
CA GLY A 286 1.50 -34.88 -41.62
C GLY A 286 2.76 -35.00 -42.49
N GLY A 287 3.90 -35.36 -41.88
CA GLY A 287 5.19 -35.53 -42.57
C GLY A 287 5.60 -36.99 -42.77
N ASP A 288 4.78 -37.96 -42.33
CA ASP A 288 5.05 -39.40 -42.46
C ASP A 288 4.31 -40.05 -43.67
N ASP A 289 3.63 -39.24 -44.50
CA ASP A 289 2.92 -39.68 -45.73
C ASP A 289 3.66 -39.26 -47.04
N GLN A 290 5.00 -39.24 -47.04
CA GLN A 290 5.82 -39.08 -48.25
C GLN A 290 6.90 -40.16 -48.36
#